data_AF-A0AAD9LI09-F1
#
_entry.id   AF-A0AAD9LI09-F1
#
_cell.length_a   1.000
_cell.length_b   1.000
_cell.length_c   1.000
_cell.angle_alpha   90.00
_cell.angle_beta   90.00
_cell.angle_gamma   90.00
#
_symmetry.space_group_name_H-M   'P 1'
#
loop_
_entity.id
_entity.type
_entity.pdbx_description
1 polymer ?
#
loop_
_entity_poly.entity_id
_entity_poly.type
_entity_poly.pdbx_seq_one_letter_code
_entity_poly.pdbx_strand_id
1 'polypeptide(L)'
;MNSMLIRWSWRALQAAVIAIGVRTARAKDVECNGSNVCKNDAKCIKGTVAGKQMNLCICPPGFTGWDCSIAIDYCNRHCRSYSKDVPCQMALCNHGTCVNQPDYPFYSCNCGAFYTGKNCEIDYNPCSQAHTNPCEHGDCTFVRGTNQVLCQCHTGWTINRNQQFIKLNWNGVDIFVSPPCSGRIVLQNPQRSQRNHVGAKIVWYIVFFFSLALLLWMLGSMLYNYLARS
;
A
#
# COMPACT_ATOMS: atom_id res chain seq x y z
N MET A 1 -54.72 36.90 -14.17
CA MET A 1 -54.96 37.09 -12.71
C MET A 1 -55.36 35.74 -12.14
N ASN A 2 -54.81 35.30 -10.99
CA ASN A 2 -55.01 34.01 -10.28
C ASN A 2 -53.93 32.91 -10.37
N SER A 3 -52.69 33.22 -9.99
CA SER A 3 -51.75 32.15 -9.55
C SER A 3 -50.84 32.55 -8.38
N MET A 4 -50.71 33.85 -8.08
CA MET A 4 -49.84 34.32 -7.00
C MET A 4 -50.52 34.36 -5.61
N LEU A 5 -51.85 34.44 -5.53
CA LEU A 5 -52.56 34.58 -4.23
C LEU A 5 -52.69 33.25 -3.45
N ILE A 6 -52.60 32.09 -4.10
CA ILE A 6 -52.72 30.77 -3.45
C ILE A 6 -51.40 30.35 -2.77
N ARG A 7 -50.26 30.88 -3.24
CA ARG A 7 -48.93 30.49 -2.74
C ARG A 7 -48.58 31.12 -1.38
N TRP A 8 -49.21 32.24 -1.05
CA TRP A 8 -49.04 32.92 0.24
C TRP A 8 -49.84 32.27 1.38
N SER A 9 -50.99 31.65 1.08
CA SER A 9 -51.79 30.98 2.12
C SER A 9 -51.13 29.70 2.66
N TRP A 10 -50.47 28.92 1.79
CA TRP A 10 -49.74 27.71 2.20
C TRP A 10 -48.47 27.98 3.00
N ARG A 11 -47.74 29.05 2.69
CA ARG A 11 -46.55 29.47 3.45
C ARG A 11 -46.90 30.00 4.83
N ALA A 12 -48.02 30.73 4.94
CA ALA A 12 -48.54 31.20 6.22
C ALA A 12 -49.07 30.05 7.11
N LEU A 13 -49.74 29.05 6.52
CA LEU A 13 -50.21 27.86 7.25
C LEU A 13 -49.06 26.94 7.69
N GLN A 14 -48.01 26.75 6.87
CA GLN A 14 -46.83 25.99 7.29
C GLN A 14 -46.05 26.68 8.42
N ALA A 15 -45.93 28.01 8.39
CA ALA A 15 -45.31 28.77 9.47
C ALA A 15 -46.11 28.71 10.78
N ALA A 16 -47.46 28.70 10.70
CA ALA A 16 -48.33 28.60 11.87
C ALA A 16 -48.29 27.21 12.54
N VAL A 17 -48.16 26.12 11.77
CA VAL A 17 -48.06 24.76 12.31
C VAL A 17 -46.71 24.52 13.03
N ILE A 18 -45.63 25.17 12.57
CA ILE A 18 -44.32 25.08 13.22
C ILE A 18 -44.29 25.86 14.55
N ALA A 19 -45.08 26.94 14.67
CA ALA A 19 -45.14 27.77 15.88
C ALA A 19 -46.05 27.22 16.99
N ILE A 20 -47.01 26.34 16.68
CA ILE A 20 -48.03 25.87 17.66
C ILE A 20 -47.65 24.52 18.32
N GLY A 21 -46.66 23.79 17.80
CA GLY A 21 -46.42 22.40 18.22
C GLY A 21 -45.06 22.05 18.79
N VAL A 22 -44.02 22.86 18.57
CA VAL A 22 -42.70 22.54 19.13
C VAL A 22 -42.60 23.20 20.50
N ARG A 23 -43.17 22.53 21.51
CA ARG A 23 -42.58 22.63 22.85
C ARG A 23 -41.13 22.22 22.65
N THR A 24 -40.22 23.18 22.50
CA THR A 24 -38.81 22.92 22.69
C THR A 24 -38.72 22.38 24.10
N ALA A 25 -38.66 21.06 24.25
CA ALA A 25 -38.30 20.44 25.50
C ALA A 25 -36.87 20.92 25.75
N ARG A 26 -36.73 22.06 26.43
CA ARG A 26 -35.49 22.34 27.16
C ARG A 26 -35.42 21.21 28.16
N ALA A 27 -34.62 20.20 27.84
CA ALA A 27 -34.14 19.25 28.82
C ALA A 27 -33.51 20.14 29.91
N LYS A 28 -34.21 20.27 31.03
CA LYS A 28 -33.72 21.01 32.19
C LYS A 28 -32.45 20.25 32.58
N ASP A 29 -31.29 20.90 32.51
CA ASP A 29 -30.06 20.32 33.04
C ASP A 29 -30.35 20.03 34.51
N VAL A 30 -30.56 18.76 34.82
CA VAL A 30 -30.88 18.34 36.18
C VAL A 30 -29.56 18.44 36.93
N GLU A 31 -29.50 19.38 37.86
CA GLU A 31 -28.33 19.62 38.68
C GLU A 31 -27.98 18.33 39.44
N CYS A 32 -26.85 17.73 39.07
CA CYS A 32 -26.39 16.46 39.59
C CYS A 32 -25.64 16.66 40.91
N ASN A 33 -26.38 16.87 41.99
CA ASN A 33 -25.83 16.84 43.35
C ASN A 33 -25.68 15.38 43.82
N GLY A 34 -24.45 14.89 44.01
CA GLY A 34 -24.16 13.52 44.46
C GLY A 34 -22.76 13.00 44.11
N SER A 35 -22.52 11.70 44.28
CA SER A 35 -21.17 11.08 44.21
C SER A 35 -20.55 10.97 42.82
N ASN A 36 -21.26 11.32 41.76
CA ASN A 36 -20.85 11.11 40.37
C ASN A 36 -21.03 12.40 39.57
N VAL A 37 -19.99 13.23 39.54
CA VAL A 37 -19.99 14.55 38.87
C VAL A 37 -19.41 14.40 37.46
N CYS A 38 -20.20 14.71 36.44
CA CYS A 38 -19.75 14.73 35.06
C CYS A 38 -18.69 15.83 34.84
N LYS A 39 -17.65 15.52 34.07
CA LYS A 39 -16.53 16.42 33.73
C LYS A 39 -16.66 16.97 32.32
N ASN A 40 -15.81 17.94 31.97
CA ASN A 40 -15.69 18.51 30.63
C ASN A 40 -17.02 19.02 30.05
N ASP A 41 -17.84 19.71 30.86
CA ASP A 41 -19.16 20.23 30.46
C ASP A 41 -20.12 19.17 29.92
N ALA A 42 -19.94 17.90 30.34
CA ALA A 42 -20.82 16.82 29.99
C ALA A 42 -22.23 17.01 30.57
N LYS A 43 -23.23 16.63 29.77
CA LYS A 43 -24.63 16.73 30.17
C LYS A 43 -24.97 15.61 31.13
N CYS A 44 -25.47 15.95 32.31
CA CYS A 44 -25.88 14.98 33.31
C CYS A 44 -27.38 14.69 33.25
N ILE A 45 -27.74 13.41 33.33
CA ILE A 45 -29.12 12.97 33.49
C ILE A 45 -29.25 11.94 34.62
N LYS A 46 -30.37 11.95 35.34
CA LYS A 46 -30.66 10.91 36.35
C LYS A 46 -31.29 9.70 35.66
N GLY A 47 -30.67 8.54 35.82
CA GLY A 47 -31.16 7.25 35.35
C GLY A 47 -31.34 6.24 36.48
N THR A 48 -32.00 5.13 36.20
CA THR A 48 -32.12 3.99 37.11
C THR A 48 -31.48 2.78 36.46
N VAL A 49 -30.42 2.23 37.05
CA VAL A 49 -29.77 0.99 36.58
C VAL A 49 -29.78 -0.01 37.72
N ALA A 50 -30.26 -1.23 37.45
CA ALA A 50 -30.45 -2.27 38.47
C ALA A 50 -31.28 -1.80 39.69
N GLY A 51 -32.31 -0.97 39.45
CA GLY A 51 -33.21 -0.47 40.51
C GLY A 51 -32.64 0.65 41.39
N LYS A 52 -31.40 1.10 41.16
CA LYS A 52 -30.77 2.22 41.89
C LYS A 52 -30.71 3.47 41.03
N GLN A 53 -31.03 4.63 41.63
CA GLN A 53 -30.81 5.92 40.97
C GLN A 53 -29.32 6.21 40.84
N MET A 54 -28.89 6.62 39.64
CA MET A 54 -27.52 7.03 39.36
C MET A 54 -27.46 8.17 38.35
N ASN A 55 -26.40 8.97 38.46
CA ASN A 55 -26.07 10.00 37.48
C ASN A 55 -25.44 9.33 36.25
N LEU A 56 -26.00 9.58 35.07
CA LEU A 56 -25.45 9.18 33.78
C LEU A 56 -24.93 10.43 33.07
N CYS A 57 -23.68 10.37 32.64
CA CYS A 57 -23.02 11.45 31.92
C CYS A 57 -23.07 11.19 30.41
N ILE A 58 -23.61 12.15 29.65
CA ILE A 58 -23.52 12.17 28.20
C ILE A 58 -22.28 12.99 27.86
N CYS A 59 -21.23 12.30 27.42
CA CYS A 59 -19.95 12.94 27.16
C CYS A 59 -20.01 13.84 25.94
N PRO A 60 -19.36 15.03 25.99
CA PRO A 60 -19.14 15.82 24.80
C PRO A 60 -18.25 15.06 23.80
N PRO A 61 -18.20 15.49 22.54
CA PRO A 61 -17.32 14.90 21.54
C PRO A 61 -15.85 14.95 22.00
N GLY A 62 -15.09 13.87 21.79
CA GLY A 62 -13.68 13.78 22.19
C GLY A 62 -13.42 13.23 23.60
N PHE A 63 -14.47 12.96 24.40
CA PHE A 63 -14.34 12.41 25.75
C PHE A 63 -15.13 11.11 25.96
N THR A 64 -14.65 10.29 26.91
CA THR A 64 -15.22 9.00 27.29
C THR A 64 -15.02 8.73 28.79
N GLY A 65 -15.44 7.55 29.26
CA GLY A 65 -15.48 7.18 30.67
C GLY A 65 -16.84 7.46 31.31
N TRP A 66 -17.04 6.95 32.52
CA TRP A 66 -18.32 7.03 33.24
C TRP A 66 -18.68 8.46 33.67
N ASP A 67 -17.68 9.31 33.88
CA ASP A 67 -17.80 10.73 34.25
C ASP A 67 -17.29 11.66 33.13
N CYS A 68 -16.96 11.13 31.95
CA CYS A 68 -16.41 11.89 30.83
C CYS A 68 -15.06 12.56 31.09
N SER A 69 -14.29 12.08 32.07
CA SER A 69 -12.95 12.60 32.39
C SER A 69 -11.85 12.17 31.41
N ILE A 70 -12.07 11.12 30.63
CA ILE A 70 -11.03 10.48 29.82
C ILE A 70 -11.09 11.01 28.39
N ALA A 71 -10.01 11.62 27.90
CA ALA A 71 -9.91 11.99 26.49
C ALA A 71 -9.87 10.73 25.60
N ILE A 72 -10.52 10.79 24.44
CA ILE A 72 -10.54 9.66 23.51
C ILE A 72 -9.17 9.49 22.87
N ASP A 73 -8.64 8.27 22.94
CA ASP A 73 -7.41 7.84 22.27
C ASP A 73 -7.75 6.72 21.28
N TYR A 74 -8.17 7.13 20.07
CA TYR A 74 -8.51 6.19 18.99
C TYR A 74 -7.29 5.41 18.53
N CYS A 75 -6.11 6.02 18.51
CA CYS A 75 -4.93 5.36 17.99
C CYS A 75 -4.46 4.19 18.85
N ASN A 76 -4.77 4.14 20.14
CA ASN A 76 -4.25 3.08 21.02
C ASN A 76 -5.31 2.25 21.73
N ARG A 77 -6.41 2.85 22.22
CA ARG A 77 -7.29 2.17 23.20
C ARG A 77 -8.77 2.16 22.82
N HIS A 78 -9.24 3.20 22.15
CA HIS A 78 -10.67 3.44 21.92
C HIS A 78 -11.08 3.22 20.46
N CYS A 79 -10.34 2.38 19.72
CA CYS A 79 -10.74 1.95 18.38
C CYS A 79 -11.62 0.70 18.42
N ARG A 80 -12.30 0.46 17.29
CA ARG A 80 -12.95 -0.83 17.00
C ARG A 80 -12.06 -1.65 16.07
N SER A 81 -11.12 -2.40 16.64
CA SER A 81 -10.34 -3.37 15.87
C SER A 81 -11.22 -4.57 15.47
N TYR A 82 -10.93 -5.17 14.32
CA TYR A 82 -11.65 -6.36 13.82
C TYR A 82 -11.21 -7.65 14.53
N SER A 83 -10.05 -7.64 15.19
CA SER A 83 -9.55 -8.74 16.01
C SER A 83 -8.82 -8.19 17.23
N LYS A 84 -8.89 -8.92 18.36
CA LYS A 84 -8.23 -8.56 19.61
C LYS A 84 -6.71 -8.47 19.46
N ASP A 85 -6.14 -9.25 18.54
CA ASP A 85 -4.69 -9.34 18.34
C ASP A 85 -4.14 -8.23 17.41
N VAL A 86 -5.02 -7.41 16.83
CA VAL A 86 -4.62 -6.35 15.90
C VAL A 86 -4.67 -5.00 16.62
N PRO A 87 -3.53 -4.31 16.77
CA PRO A 87 -3.46 -3.00 17.42
C PRO A 87 -4.30 -1.94 16.70
N CYS A 88 -4.81 -0.95 17.45
CA CYS A 88 -5.61 0.14 16.90
C CYS A 88 -4.92 0.92 15.79
N GLN A 89 -3.62 1.19 15.93
CA GLN A 89 -2.84 1.89 14.92
C GLN A 89 -2.88 1.18 13.56
N MET A 90 -2.72 -0.15 13.56
CA MET A 90 -2.77 -0.95 12.33
C MET A 90 -4.20 -1.11 11.80
N ALA A 91 -5.17 -1.31 12.70
CA ALA A 91 -6.58 -1.44 12.30
C ALA A 91 -7.15 -0.15 11.67
N LEU A 92 -6.71 1.02 12.15
CA LEU A 92 -7.16 2.31 11.63
C LEU A 92 -6.34 2.78 10.43
N CYS A 93 -5.01 2.60 10.46
CA CYS A 93 -4.11 3.22 9.50
C CYS A 93 -3.27 2.24 8.67
N ASN A 94 -3.60 0.95 8.60
CA ASN A 94 -2.94 -0.10 7.76
C ASN A 94 -1.40 0.03 7.64
N HIS A 95 -0.92 0.84 6.68
CA HIS A 95 0.49 1.08 6.35
C HIS A 95 1.04 2.45 6.78
N GLY A 96 0.32 3.17 7.63
CA GLY A 96 0.64 4.52 8.09
C GLY A 96 0.67 4.66 9.62
N THR A 97 0.96 5.87 10.05
CA THR A 97 1.00 6.25 11.47
C THR A 97 -0.31 6.90 11.87
N CYS A 98 -0.96 6.38 12.92
CA CYS A 98 -2.17 6.99 13.47
C CYS A 98 -1.84 8.21 14.34
N VAL A 99 -2.61 9.28 14.18
CA VAL A 99 -2.53 10.50 14.99
C VAL A 99 -3.92 10.82 15.54
N ASN A 100 -4.04 11.00 16.86
CA ASN A 100 -5.31 11.41 17.46
C ASN A 100 -5.65 12.85 17.07
N GLN A 101 -6.92 13.12 16.78
CA GLN A 101 -7.41 14.43 16.37
C GLN A 101 -8.41 14.97 17.40
N PRO A 102 -8.43 16.29 17.70
CA PRO A 102 -9.44 16.89 18.57
C PRO A 102 -10.87 16.84 18.01
N ASP A 103 -11.03 16.84 16.69
CA ASP A 103 -12.32 16.89 16.01
C ASP A 103 -12.68 15.58 15.34
N TYR A 104 -13.97 15.32 15.12
CA TYR A 104 -14.45 14.13 14.40
C TYR A 104 -13.73 13.98 13.04
N PRO A 105 -13.18 12.80 12.72
CA PRO A 105 -13.41 11.49 13.33
C PRO A 105 -12.50 11.13 14.52
N PHE A 106 -11.81 12.11 15.11
CA PHE A 106 -10.91 12.03 16.26
C PHE A 106 -9.62 11.24 16.02
N TYR A 107 -9.32 10.94 14.76
CA TYR A 107 -8.02 10.45 14.32
C TYR A 107 -7.75 10.88 12.88
N SER A 108 -6.49 10.84 12.50
CA SER A 108 -6.03 10.92 11.11
C SER A 108 -4.88 9.94 10.91
N CYS A 109 -4.63 9.56 9.66
CA CYS A 109 -3.53 8.67 9.30
C CYS A 109 -2.51 9.42 8.46
N ASN A 110 -1.23 9.32 8.84
CA ASN A 110 -0.12 9.72 8.01
C ASN A 110 0.39 8.50 7.24
N CYS A 111 0.10 8.44 5.93
CA CYS A 111 0.35 7.28 5.09
C CYS A 111 1.80 7.13 4.60
N GLY A 112 2.64 8.11 4.85
CA GLY A 112 3.99 8.13 4.31
C GLY A 112 4.01 8.26 2.77
N ALA A 113 5.12 7.86 2.16
CA ALA A 113 5.37 8.16 0.74
C ALA A 113 4.62 7.24 -0.25
N PHE A 114 4.35 5.99 0.15
CA PHE A 114 3.94 4.93 -0.79
C PHE A 114 2.47 4.51 -0.65
N TYR A 115 1.69 5.19 0.18
CA TYR A 115 0.30 4.87 0.45
C TYR A 115 -0.55 6.13 0.50
N THR A 116 -1.84 5.99 0.18
CA THR A 116 -2.83 7.05 0.23
C THR A 116 -4.19 6.49 0.67
N GLY A 117 -5.22 7.34 0.68
CA GLY A 117 -6.53 7.01 1.24
C GLY A 117 -6.67 7.50 2.68
N LYS A 118 -7.88 7.41 3.22
CA LYS A 118 -8.18 7.93 4.56
C LYS A 118 -7.46 7.14 5.66
N ASN A 119 -7.30 5.84 5.42
CA ASN A 119 -6.77 4.84 6.34
C ASN A 119 -5.50 4.18 5.76
N CYS A 120 -4.84 4.84 4.81
CA CYS A 120 -3.64 4.35 4.13
C CYS A 120 -3.82 2.98 3.47
N GLU A 121 -5.00 2.74 2.92
CA GLU A 121 -5.44 1.49 2.32
C GLU A 121 -5.11 1.36 0.83
N ILE A 122 -4.70 2.46 0.18
CA ILE A 122 -4.45 2.50 -1.25
C ILE A 122 -2.95 2.58 -1.50
N ASP A 123 -2.40 1.60 -2.22
CA ASP A 123 -1.00 1.63 -2.67
C ASP A 123 -0.80 2.82 -3.63
N TYR A 124 0.10 3.74 -3.27
CA TYR A 124 0.48 4.91 -4.08
C TYR A 124 2.00 4.93 -4.27
N ASN A 125 2.48 3.97 -5.04
CA ASN A 125 3.89 3.83 -5.43
C ASN A 125 4.03 4.07 -6.95
N PRO A 126 5.26 4.15 -7.50
CA PRO A 126 5.48 4.42 -8.92
C PRO A 126 4.82 3.41 -9.87
N CYS A 127 4.62 2.17 -9.42
CA CYS A 127 3.98 1.10 -10.18
C CYS A 127 2.45 1.08 -10.02
N SER A 128 1.88 1.83 -9.08
CA SER A 128 0.44 1.82 -8.81
C SER A 128 -0.41 2.39 -9.95
N GLN A 129 0.17 3.27 -10.78
CA GLN A 129 -0.53 3.92 -11.88
C GLN A 129 0.27 3.83 -13.18
N ALA A 130 -0.43 3.61 -14.30
CA ALA A 130 0.21 3.41 -15.59
C ALA A 130 1.02 4.63 -16.05
N HIS A 131 0.57 5.84 -15.75
CA HIS A 131 1.25 7.08 -16.16
C HIS A 131 2.49 7.42 -15.32
N THR A 132 2.64 6.82 -14.15
CA THR A 132 3.84 6.97 -13.29
C THR A 132 4.82 5.82 -13.43
N ASN A 133 4.47 4.78 -14.20
CA ASN A 133 5.30 3.59 -14.37
C ASN A 133 6.62 3.94 -15.08
N PRO A 134 7.78 3.76 -14.43
CA PRO A 134 9.08 4.10 -15.00
C PRO A 134 9.64 3.01 -15.95
N CYS A 135 8.98 1.86 -16.13
CA CYS A 135 9.52 0.70 -16.82
C CYS A 135 9.30 0.69 -18.35
N GLU A 136 8.68 1.73 -18.91
CA GLU A 136 8.33 1.83 -20.33
C GLU A 136 7.58 0.59 -20.85
N HIS A 137 8.24 -0.26 -21.65
CA HIS A 137 7.69 -1.48 -22.24
C HIS A 137 7.91 -2.70 -21.33
N GLY A 138 7.57 -2.55 -20.06
CA GLY A 138 7.76 -3.59 -19.06
C GLY A 138 6.80 -3.49 -17.89
N ASP A 139 6.64 -4.61 -17.20
CA ASP A 139 5.89 -4.70 -15.96
C ASP A 139 6.72 -4.09 -14.82
N CYS A 140 6.04 -3.30 -14.00
CA CYS A 140 6.62 -2.59 -12.87
C CYS A 140 6.31 -3.30 -11.57
N THR A 141 7.33 -3.62 -10.80
CA THR A 141 7.18 -4.21 -9.47
C THR A 141 7.89 -3.36 -8.43
N PHE A 142 7.14 -2.80 -7.48
CA PHE A 142 7.71 -2.10 -6.34
C PHE A 142 8.00 -3.09 -5.20
N VAL A 143 9.27 -3.19 -4.80
CA VAL A 143 9.70 -4.08 -3.73
C VAL A 143 9.49 -3.37 -2.38
N ARG A 144 8.47 -3.84 -1.64
CA ARG A 144 8.11 -3.27 -0.34
C ARG A 144 9.29 -3.34 0.63
N GLY A 145 9.57 -2.22 1.31
CA GLY A 145 10.62 -2.12 2.33
C GLY A 145 12.03 -1.85 1.81
N THR A 146 12.27 -1.86 0.49
CA THR A 146 13.61 -1.61 -0.08
C THR A 146 13.71 -0.35 -0.94
N ASN A 147 12.59 0.34 -1.19
CA ASN A 147 12.51 1.51 -2.08
C ASN A 147 13.03 1.21 -3.50
N GLN A 148 12.93 -0.04 -3.95
CA GLN A 148 13.39 -0.47 -5.26
C GLN A 148 12.22 -0.75 -6.19
N VAL A 149 12.37 -0.36 -7.45
CA VAL A 149 11.47 -0.72 -8.54
C VAL A 149 12.20 -1.64 -9.50
N LEU A 150 11.60 -2.79 -9.76
CA LEU A 150 12.09 -3.76 -10.73
C LEU A 150 11.21 -3.73 -11.99
N CYS A 151 11.87 -3.66 -13.14
CA CYS A 151 11.25 -3.68 -14.46
C CYS A 151 11.45 -5.04 -15.11
N GLN A 152 10.34 -5.70 -15.47
CA GLN A 152 10.33 -6.94 -16.24
C GLN A 152 9.89 -6.66 -17.67
N CYS A 153 10.80 -6.79 -18.63
CA CYS A 153 10.50 -6.38 -20.00
C CYS A 153 9.51 -7.30 -20.70
N HIS A 154 8.60 -6.68 -21.45
CA HIS A 154 7.69 -7.40 -22.35
C HIS A 154 8.45 -8.00 -23.53
N THR A 155 7.78 -8.89 -24.26
CA THR A 155 8.36 -9.55 -25.43
C THR A 155 8.80 -8.53 -26.49
N GLY A 156 10.00 -8.74 -27.04
CA GLY A 156 10.61 -7.80 -28.00
C GLY A 156 11.37 -6.64 -27.38
N TRP A 157 11.36 -6.50 -26.04
CA TRP A 157 12.08 -5.47 -25.30
C TRP A 157 13.12 -6.05 -24.35
N THR A 158 14.16 -5.28 -24.07
CA THR A 158 15.25 -5.63 -23.17
C THR A 158 15.73 -4.38 -22.44
N ILE A 159 16.37 -4.59 -21.30
CA ILE A 159 17.07 -3.50 -20.62
C ILE A 159 18.20 -2.98 -21.52
N ASN A 160 18.34 -1.66 -21.58
CA ASN A 160 19.53 -1.08 -22.20
C ASN A 160 20.70 -1.22 -21.22
N ARG A 161 21.69 -2.06 -21.54
CA ARG A 161 22.83 -2.33 -20.66
C ARG A 161 23.70 -1.10 -20.37
N ASN A 162 23.57 -0.06 -21.18
CA ASN A 162 24.29 1.21 -20.97
C ASN A 162 23.55 2.14 -19.99
N GLN A 163 22.31 1.83 -19.60
CA GLN A 163 21.56 2.57 -18.60
C GLN A 163 21.84 1.99 -17.20
N GLN A 164 22.07 2.89 -16.24
CA GLN A 164 22.22 2.55 -14.82
C GLN A 164 20.87 2.62 -14.11
N PHE A 165 20.85 2.27 -12.82
CA PHE A 165 19.70 2.49 -11.96
C PHE A 165 19.31 3.97 -11.96
N ILE A 166 18.02 4.26 -12.09
CA ILE A 166 17.49 5.61 -12.07
C ILE A 166 17.08 5.93 -10.63
N LYS A 167 17.62 7.02 -10.09
CA LYS A 167 17.19 7.59 -8.81
C LYS A 167 16.04 8.56 -9.07
N LEU A 168 14.85 8.25 -8.54
CA LEU A 168 13.69 9.14 -8.59
C LEU A 168 13.31 9.57 -7.16
N ASN A 169 12.73 10.76 -7.03
CA ASN A 169 12.14 11.20 -5.77
C ASN A 169 10.63 10.97 -5.82
N TRP A 170 10.10 10.19 -4.88
CA TRP A 170 8.69 9.89 -4.74
C TRP A 170 8.20 10.37 -3.37
N ASN A 171 7.40 11.45 -3.35
CA ASN A 171 6.87 12.05 -2.13
C ASN A 171 7.94 12.30 -1.05
N GLY A 172 9.12 12.80 -1.45
CA GLY A 172 10.23 13.09 -0.55
C GLY A 172 11.12 11.90 -0.19
N VAL A 173 10.82 10.70 -0.69
CA VAL A 173 11.65 9.50 -0.51
C VAL A 173 12.34 9.15 -1.82
N ASP A 174 13.64 8.89 -1.74
CA ASP A 174 14.41 8.42 -2.89
C ASP A 174 14.13 6.94 -3.15
N ILE A 175 13.81 6.62 -4.39
CA ILE A 175 13.61 5.27 -4.90
C ILE A 175 14.60 4.97 -6.02
N PHE A 176 14.94 3.69 -6.17
CA PHE A 176 15.90 3.21 -7.15
C PHE A 176 15.22 2.27 -8.14
N VAL A 177 15.13 2.71 -9.39
CA VAL A 177 14.51 1.95 -10.47
C VAL A 177 15.58 1.20 -11.24
N SER A 178 15.38 -0.09 -11.48
CA SER A 178 16.20 -0.85 -12.43
C SER A 178 16.16 -0.22 -13.82
N PRO A 179 17.16 -0.46 -14.69
CA PRO A 179 17.15 0.08 -16.04
C PRO A 179 15.82 -0.22 -16.76
N PRO A 180 15.19 0.79 -17.39
CA PRO A 180 13.89 0.63 -18.04
C PRO A 180 14.00 -0.22 -19.31
N CYS A 181 12.85 -0.72 -19.78
CA CYS A 181 12.76 -1.57 -20.97
C CYS A 181 12.74 -0.73 -22.25
N SER A 182 13.86 -0.05 -22.51
CA SER A 182 14.05 0.87 -23.64
C SER A 182 14.76 0.22 -24.84
N GLY A 183 15.44 -0.91 -24.64
CA GLY A 183 16.14 -1.63 -25.69
C GLY A 183 15.20 -2.51 -26.50
N ARG A 184 15.28 -2.49 -27.83
CA ARG A 184 14.56 -3.45 -28.69
C ARG A 184 15.40 -4.71 -28.87
N ILE A 185 14.78 -5.87 -28.71
CA ILE A 185 15.39 -7.14 -29.14
C ILE A 185 15.43 -7.12 -30.66
N VAL A 186 16.58 -6.75 -31.22
CA VAL A 186 16.87 -7.08 -32.60
C VAL A 186 17.11 -8.58 -32.60
N LEU A 187 16.21 -9.35 -33.21
CA LEU A 187 16.50 -10.73 -33.58
C LEU A 187 17.79 -10.67 -34.40
N GLN A 188 18.93 -10.94 -33.76
CA GLN A 188 20.16 -11.10 -34.50
C GLN A 188 19.87 -12.23 -35.47
N ASN A 189 20.04 -11.92 -36.77
CA ASN A 189 19.92 -12.87 -37.85
C ASN A 189 20.58 -14.19 -37.38
N PRO A 190 19.88 -15.35 -37.37
CA PRO A 190 20.40 -16.61 -36.82
C PRO A 190 21.77 -17.02 -37.41
N GLN A 191 22.14 -16.42 -38.54
CA GLN A 191 23.44 -16.49 -39.18
C GLN A 191 24.64 -16.04 -38.32
N ARG A 192 24.45 -15.22 -37.26
CA ARG A 192 25.58 -14.81 -36.39
C ARG A 192 25.95 -15.87 -35.36
N SER A 193 25.00 -16.71 -34.93
CA SER A 193 25.25 -17.90 -34.10
C SER A 193 26.03 -18.97 -34.87
N GLN A 194 25.78 -19.11 -36.17
CA GLN A 194 26.48 -20.05 -37.06
C GLN A 194 27.97 -19.75 -37.23
N ARG A 195 28.43 -18.52 -37.00
CA ARG A 195 29.87 -18.19 -37.08
C ARG A 195 30.69 -18.90 -35.98
N ASN A 196 30.08 -19.18 -34.83
CA ASN A 196 30.71 -19.95 -33.75
C ASN A 196 30.78 -21.45 -34.08
N HIS A 197 29.90 -21.96 -34.95
CA HIS A 197 29.93 -23.36 -35.39
C HIS A 197 31.12 -23.68 -36.30
N VAL A 198 31.60 -22.73 -37.10
CA VAL A 198 32.78 -22.94 -37.96
C VAL A 198 34.05 -23.11 -37.10
N GLY A 199 34.24 -22.25 -36.09
CA GLY A 199 35.34 -22.36 -35.14
C GLY A 199 35.30 -23.65 -34.32
N ALA A 200 34.12 -24.05 -33.84
CA ALA A 200 33.94 -25.28 -33.08
C ALA A 200 34.26 -26.55 -33.90
N LYS A 201 33.91 -26.59 -35.19
CA LYS A 201 34.25 -27.72 -36.07
C LYS A 201 35.75 -27.85 -36.30
N ILE A 202 36.46 -26.73 -36.48
CA ILE A 202 37.92 -26.73 -36.67
C ILE A 202 38.62 -27.28 -35.42
N VAL A 203 38.22 -26.83 -34.22
CA VAL A 203 38.76 -27.33 -32.95
C VAL A 203 38.52 -28.84 -32.82
N TRP A 204 37.33 -29.32 -33.18
CA TRP A 204 37.02 -30.75 -33.14
C TRP A 204 37.91 -31.59 -34.07
N TYR A 205 38.14 -31.15 -35.31
CA TYR A 205 39.04 -31.85 -36.24
C TYR A 205 40.49 -31.85 -35.75
N ILE A 206 40.98 -30.73 -35.22
CA ILE A 206 42.34 -30.66 -34.66
C ILE A 206 42.51 -31.69 -33.54
N VAL A 207 41.57 -31.74 -32.59
CA VAL A 207 41.60 -32.71 -31.49
C VAL A 207 41.55 -34.15 -32.03
N PHE A 208 40.65 -34.43 -32.97
CA PHE A 208 40.49 -35.76 -33.55
C PHE A 208 41.77 -36.27 -34.25
N PHE A 209 42.39 -35.45 -35.11
CA PHE A 209 43.61 -35.85 -35.82
C PHE A 209 44.80 -35.98 -34.88
N PHE A 210 44.92 -35.14 -33.86
CA PHE A 210 45.98 -35.26 -32.85
C PHE A 210 45.83 -36.55 -32.04
N SER A 211 44.62 -36.89 -31.62
CA SER A 211 44.33 -38.14 -30.92
C SER A 211 44.62 -39.37 -31.80
N LEU A 212 44.27 -39.33 -33.09
CA LEU A 212 44.55 -40.41 -34.02
C LEU A 212 46.06 -40.61 -34.25
N ALA A 213 46.81 -39.51 -34.40
CA ALA A 213 48.26 -39.57 -34.55
C ALA A 213 48.95 -40.18 -33.31
N LEU A 214 48.51 -39.80 -32.11
CA LEU A 214 49.02 -40.38 -30.86
C LEU A 214 48.71 -41.89 -30.75
N LEU A 215 47.50 -42.31 -31.14
CA LEU A 215 47.12 -43.72 -31.15
C LEU A 215 47.97 -44.53 -32.14
N LEU A 216 48.15 -44.02 -33.36
CA LEU A 216 48.99 -44.68 -34.37
C LEU A 216 50.46 -44.77 -33.94
N TRP A 217 50.99 -43.73 -33.30
CA TRP A 217 52.34 -43.74 -32.76
C TRP A 217 52.49 -44.76 -31.62
N MET A 218 51.51 -44.85 -30.71
CA MET A 218 51.49 -45.85 -29.63
C MET A 218 51.41 -47.27 -30.17
N LEU A 219 50.52 -47.53 -31.13
CA LEU A 219 50.39 -48.84 -31.77
C LEU A 219 51.65 -49.22 -32.57
N GLY A 220 52.24 -48.26 -33.29
CA GLY A 220 53.50 -48.46 -34.00
C GLY A 220 54.66 -48.78 -33.06
N SER A 221 54.77 -48.07 -31.93
CA SER A 221 55.77 -48.35 -30.89
C SER A 221 55.57 -49.73 -30.26
N MET A 222 54.33 -50.12 -29.97
CA MET A 222 54.02 -51.45 -29.45
C MET A 222 54.38 -52.56 -30.44
N LEU A 223 54.04 -52.38 -31.72
CA LEU A 223 54.37 -53.34 -32.78
C LEU A 223 55.89 -53.44 -32.99
N TYR A 224 56.60 -52.30 -33.00
CA TYR A 224 58.05 -52.24 -33.09
C TYR A 224 58.71 -52.99 -31.92
N ASN A 225 58.27 -52.74 -30.69
CA ASN A 225 58.80 -53.43 -29.51
C ASN A 225 58.48 -54.93 -29.51
N TYR A 226 57.31 -55.33 -30.04
CA TYR A 226 56.93 -56.74 -30.18
C TYR A 226 57.84 -57.47 -31.18
N LEU A 227 58.05 -56.88 -32.36
CA LEU A 227 58.93 -57.43 -33.41
C LEU A 227 60.41 -57.39 -33.02
N ALA A 228 60.84 -56.41 -32.23
CA ALA A 228 62.22 -56.33 -31.74
C ALA A 228 62.53 -57.35 -30.62
N ARG A 229 61.52 -57.99 -30.04
CA ARG A 229 61.65 -59.00 -28.98
C ARG A 229 61.46 -60.45 -29.45
N SER A 230 61.10 -60.66 -30.71
CA SER A 230 61.04 -61.96 -31.40
C SER A 230 62.34 -62.25 -32.13
#